data_AF-A0A0B7KSD6-F1
#
_entry.id   AF-A0A0B7KSD6-F1
#
_cell.length_a   1.000
_cell.length_b   1.000
_cell.length_c   1.000
_cell.angle_alpha   90.00
_cell.angle_beta   90.00
_cell.angle_gamma   90.00
#
_symmetry.space_group_name_H-M   'P 1'
#
loop_
_entity.id
_entity.type
_entity.pdbx_description
1 polymer ?
#
loop_
_entity_poly.entity_id
_entity_poly.type
_entity_poly.pdbx_seq_one_letter_code
_entity_poly.pdbx_strand_id
1 'polypeptide(L)'
;MWVTWLLLDLLAAESLVMVVDGFLVPMTILNPFWKYVFHYIDYQAYVFQGMMVNEFLGGDYACATAADGQYQCMYPSDMNAEGMIRGTEVLKVFKIDTGIESTWVGIIIDIIAGYRLLGYLALYFLRK
;
A
#
# COMPACT_ATOMS: atom_id res chain seq x y z
N MET A 1 4.84 -33.97 -3.82
CA MET A 1 5.10 -33.32 -5.11
C MET A 1 4.03 -32.29 -5.46
N TRP A 2 2.72 -32.59 -5.44
CA TRP A 2 1.67 -31.60 -5.71
C TRP A 2 1.58 -30.46 -4.67
N VAL A 3 1.78 -30.76 -3.39
CA VAL A 3 1.75 -29.76 -2.30
C VAL A 3 2.86 -28.72 -2.43
N THR A 4 4.06 -29.13 -2.87
CA THR A 4 5.19 -28.22 -3.08
C THR A 4 4.97 -27.28 -4.27
N TRP A 5 4.25 -27.73 -5.31
CA TRP A 5 3.86 -26.87 -6.44
C TRP A 5 2.79 -25.84 -6.03
N LEU A 6 1.76 -26.27 -5.30
CA LEU A 6 0.75 -25.37 -4.70
C LEU A 6 1.37 -24.29 -3.79
N LEU A 7 2.39 -24.66 -3.00
CA LEU A 7 3.13 -23.73 -2.16
C LEU A 7 3.92 -22.70 -2.99
N LEU A 8 4.55 -23.14 -4.07
CA LEU A 8 5.28 -22.28 -5.00
C LEU A 8 4.35 -21.28 -5.70
N ASP A 9 3.18 -21.74 -6.13
CA ASP A 9 2.16 -20.88 -6.76
C ASP A 9 1.62 -19.83 -5.78
N LEU A 10 1.40 -20.21 -4.51
CA LEU A 10 0.98 -19.29 -3.46
C LEU A 10 2.03 -18.21 -3.18
N LEU A 11 3.30 -18.61 -3.06
CA LEU A 11 4.42 -17.68 -2.84
C LEU A 11 4.56 -16.69 -4.00
N ALA A 12 4.42 -17.18 -5.24
CA ALA A 12 4.46 -16.33 -6.43
C ALA A 12 3.32 -15.30 -6.41
N ALA A 13 2.10 -15.73 -6.04
CA ALA A 13 0.94 -14.84 -5.96
C ALA A 13 1.13 -13.74 -4.90
N GLU A 14 1.50 -14.08 -3.67
CA GLU A 14 1.72 -13.10 -2.60
C GLU A 14 2.90 -12.15 -2.91
N SER A 15 3.96 -12.66 -3.54
CA SER A 15 5.08 -11.81 -3.95
C SER A 15 4.69 -10.81 -5.05
N LEU A 16 3.72 -11.17 -5.91
CA LEU A 16 3.24 -10.28 -6.97
C LEU A 16 2.45 -9.11 -6.40
N VAL A 17 1.55 -9.36 -5.44
CA VAL A 17 0.76 -8.30 -4.80
C VAL A 17 1.66 -7.32 -4.03
N MET A 18 2.68 -7.81 -3.31
CA MET A 18 3.69 -6.95 -2.66
C MET A 18 4.39 -5.95 -3.59
N VAL A 19 4.59 -6.30 -4.87
CA VAL A 19 5.22 -5.40 -5.85
C VAL A 19 4.27 -4.29 -6.27
N VAL A 20 2.97 -4.58 -6.34
CA VAL A 20 1.95 -3.62 -6.78
C VAL A 20 1.25 -2.91 -5.61
N ASP A 21 1.51 -3.24 -4.35
CA ASP A 21 0.79 -2.68 -3.19
C ASP A 21 0.93 -1.15 -3.05
N GLY A 22 2.03 -0.58 -3.60
CA GLY A 22 2.36 0.84 -3.49
C GLY A 22 3.64 1.14 -2.70
N PHE A 23 4.18 0.15 -1.96
CA PHE A 23 5.42 0.26 -1.17
C PHE A 23 6.67 0.23 -2.05
N LEU A 24 6.83 -0.80 -2.88
CA LEU A 24 7.99 -0.94 -3.78
C LEU A 24 7.89 -0.03 -5.00
N VAL A 25 6.69 0.03 -5.60
CA VAL A 25 6.41 0.86 -6.75
C VAL A 25 5.19 1.72 -6.44
N PRO A 26 5.33 3.06 -6.33
CA PRO A 26 4.21 3.91 -6.01
C PRO A 26 3.17 3.89 -7.14
N MET A 27 1.89 4.01 -6.74
CA MET A 27 0.74 3.91 -7.65
C MET A 27 0.75 4.97 -8.77
N THR A 28 1.48 6.06 -8.57
CA THR A 28 1.62 7.18 -9.52
C THR A 28 2.37 6.84 -10.79
N ILE A 29 3.31 5.90 -10.73
CA ILE A 29 4.17 5.52 -11.87
C ILE A 29 3.79 4.16 -12.46
N LEU A 30 2.81 3.48 -11.86
CA LEU A 30 2.40 2.14 -12.26
C LEU A 30 1.60 2.18 -13.57
N ASN A 31 1.95 1.31 -14.52
CA ASN A 31 1.25 1.18 -15.80
C ASN A 31 -0.24 0.84 -15.58
N PRO A 32 -1.20 1.41 -16.37
CA PRO A 32 -2.63 1.19 -16.16
C PRO A 32 -3.05 -0.28 -16.09
N PHE A 33 -2.37 -1.18 -16.83
CA PHE A 33 -2.61 -2.61 -16.75
C PHE A 33 -2.44 -3.14 -15.32
N TRP A 34 -1.29 -2.89 -14.70
CA TRP A 34 -0.98 -3.36 -13.33
C TRP A 34 -1.87 -2.68 -12.29
N LYS A 35 -2.19 -1.40 -12.52
CA LYS A 35 -3.06 -0.62 -11.65
C LYS A 35 -4.49 -1.20 -11.57
N TYR A 36 -5.11 -1.48 -12.71
CA TYR A 36 -6.51 -1.92 -12.71
C TYR A 36 -6.69 -3.42 -12.49
N VAL A 37 -5.71 -4.24 -12.88
CA VAL A 37 -5.83 -5.71 -12.75
C VAL A 37 -5.41 -6.20 -11.36
N PHE A 38 -4.35 -5.63 -10.77
CA PHE A 38 -3.75 -6.19 -9.55
C PHE A 38 -3.79 -5.23 -8.35
N HIS A 39 -3.54 -3.93 -8.54
CA HIS A 39 -3.44 -3.01 -7.41
C HIS A 39 -4.76 -2.82 -6.65
N TYR A 40 -5.90 -2.66 -7.33
CA TYR A 40 -7.18 -2.40 -6.65
C TYR A 40 -7.84 -3.62 -5.99
N ILE A 41 -7.42 -4.84 -6.34
CA ILE A 41 -7.88 -6.06 -5.67
C ILE A 41 -6.98 -6.43 -4.49
N ASP A 42 -5.79 -5.83 -4.42
CA ASP A 42 -4.80 -6.12 -3.41
C ASP A 42 -5.20 -5.55 -2.05
N TYR A 43 -5.49 -6.44 -1.10
CA TYR A 43 -5.79 -6.06 0.27
C TYR A 43 -4.58 -5.41 0.98
N GLN A 44 -3.35 -5.76 0.59
CA GLN A 44 -2.12 -5.23 1.19
C GLN A 44 -1.97 -3.75 0.88
N ALA A 45 -2.35 -3.32 -0.32
CA ALA A 45 -2.33 -1.90 -0.71
C ALA A 45 -3.15 -1.02 0.24
N TYR A 46 -4.36 -1.46 0.60
CA TYR A 46 -5.23 -0.72 1.52
C TYR A 46 -4.71 -0.71 2.95
N VAL A 47 -4.10 -1.81 3.41
CA VAL A 47 -3.45 -1.88 4.73
C VAL A 47 -2.23 -0.97 4.77
N PHE A 48 -1.40 -0.99 3.72
CA PHE A 48 -0.23 -0.13 3.59
C PHE A 48 -0.60 1.34 3.61
N GLN A 49 -1.64 1.74 2.86
CA GLN A 49 -2.18 3.10 2.91
C GLN A 49 -2.62 3.51 4.31
N GLY A 50 -3.32 2.62 5.03
CA GLY A 50 -3.71 2.84 6.42
C GLY A 50 -2.51 3.02 7.37
N MET A 51 -1.48 2.18 7.24
CA MET A 51 -0.25 2.29 8.04
C MET A 51 0.51 3.60 7.75
N MET A 52 0.61 3.98 6.47
CA MET A 52 1.24 5.24 6.05
C MET A 52 0.52 6.44 6.67
N VAL A 53 -0.81 6.49 6.60
CA VAL A 53 -1.55 7.59 7.24
C VAL A 53 -1.38 7.59 8.75
N ASN A 54 -1.45 6.42 9.39
CA ASN A 54 -1.29 6.30 10.85
C ASN A 54 0.06 6.85 11.34
N GLU A 55 1.14 6.62 10.60
CA GLU A 55 2.49 7.10 10.96
C GLU A 55 2.74 8.56 10.55
N PHE A 56 2.39 8.93 9.32
CA PHE A 56 2.82 10.19 8.73
C PHE A 56 1.83 11.36 8.93
N LEU A 57 0.59 11.13 9.34
CA LEU A 57 -0.42 12.19 9.41
C LEU A 57 -0.05 13.33 10.38
N GLY A 58 0.57 12.99 11.52
CA GLY A 58 0.90 13.96 12.58
C GLY A 58 2.39 14.12 12.88
N GLY A 59 3.27 13.49 12.08
CA GLY A 59 4.72 13.50 12.32
C GLY A 59 5.45 14.55 11.48
N ASP A 60 6.44 15.21 12.09
CA ASP A 60 7.41 16.08 11.41
C ASP A 60 8.80 15.44 11.48
N TYR A 61 9.53 15.45 10.36
CA TYR A 61 10.77 14.70 10.18
C TYR A 61 11.93 15.63 9.82
N ALA A 62 13.04 15.53 10.55
CA ALA A 62 14.23 16.33 10.28
C ALA A 62 15.01 15.84 9.05
N CYS A 63 15.53 16.77 8.26
CA CYS A 63 16.38 16.52 7.10
C CYS A 63 17.86 16.53 7.47
N ALA A 64 18.66 15.81 6.69
CA ALA A 64 20.11 15.90 6.77
C ALA A 64 20.60 17.25 6.20
N THR A 65 21.63 17.81 6.82
CA THR A 65 22.35 18.98 6.30
C THR A 65 23.42 18.54 5.32
N ALA A 66 23.48 19.16 4.14
CA ALA A 66 24.58 18.99 3.19
C ALA A 66 25.86 19.68 3.67
N ALA A 67 26.99 19.34 3.04
CA ALA A 67 28.30 19.94 3.32
C ALA A 67 28.33 21.47 3.15
N ASP A 68 27.44 22.01 2.32
CA ASP A 68 27.31 23.45 2.05
C ASP A 68 26.43 24.21 3.07
N GLY A 69 26.00 23.54 4.15
CA GLY A 69 25.12 24.11 5.18
C GLY A 69 23.65 24.24 4.77
N GLN A 70 23.28 23.80 3.57
CA GLN A 70 21.89 23.74 3.08
C GLN A 70 21.23 22.42 3.50
N TYR A 71 19.93 22.45 3.81
CA TYR A 71 19.16 21.24 4.08
C TYR A 71 18.86 20.48 2.79
N GLN A 72 19.03 19.16 2.80
CA GLN A 72 18.67 18.26 1.69
C GLN A 72 17.55 17.33 2.14
N CYS A 73 16.32 17.70 1.81
CA CYS A 73 15.11 16.93 2.13
C CYS A 73 14.74 16.02 0.96
N MET A 74 14.40 14.75 1.23
CA MET A 74 14.01 13.78 0.20
C MET A 74 12.67 14.15 -0.46
N TYR A 75 11.76 14.73 0.32
CA TYR A 75 10.44 15.16 -0.14
C TYR A 75 10.29 16.67 0.02
N PRO A 76 9.66 17.37 -0.93
CA PRO A 76 9.41 18.80 -0.81
C PRO A 76 8.35 19.10 0.26
N SER A 77 8.63 20.01 1.18
CA SER A 77 7.71 20.49 2.21
C SER A 77 7.80 22.00 2.39
N ASP A 78 6.73 22.60 2.90
CA ASP A 78 6.64 23.98 3.35
C ASP A 78 7.73 24.36 4.38
N MET A 79 8.20 23.39 5.18
CA MET A 79 9.22 23.58 6.23
C MET A 79 10.65 23.24 5.77
N ASN A 80 10.89 23.12 4.46
CA ASN A 80 12.21 22.79 3.92
C ASN A 80 13.30 23.80 4.31
N ALA A 81 12.94 25.08 4.49
CA ALA A 81 13.87 26.12 4.92
C ALA A 81 14.40 25.91 6.35
N GLU A 82 13.60 25.25 7.20
CA GLU A 82 13.92 24.91 8.58
C GLU A 82 14.58 23.52 8.69
N GLY A 83 14.72 22.80 7.57
CA GLY A 83 15.27 21.45 7.53
C GLY A 83 14.30 20.41 8.07
N MET A 84 12.99 20.64 7.94
CA MET A 84 11.93 19.74 8.40
C MET A 84 10.98 19.37 7.25
N ILE A 85 10.42 18.17 7.30
CA ILE A 85 9.42 17.66 6.37
C ILE A 85 8.18 17.29 7.17
N ARG A 86 7.04 17.86 6.79
CA ARG A 86 5.75 17.42 7.31
C ARG A 86 5.36 16.07 6.70
N GLY A 87 4.96 15.11 7.54
CA GLY A 87 4.60 13.76 7.07
C GLY A 87 3.44 13.74 6.08
N THR A 88 2.52 14.73 6.13
CA THR A 88 1.46 14.87 5.11
C THR A 88 2.00 15.11 3.71
N GLU A 89 3.17 15.72 3.56
CA GLU A 89 3.81 15.91 2.25
C GLU A 89 4.36 14.59 1.70
N VAL A 90 4.81 13.68 2.58
CA VAL A 90 5.18 12.31 2.20
C VAL A 90 3.95 11.59 1.64
N LEU A 91 2.80 11.67 2.32
CA LEU A 91 1.54 11.05 1.86
C LEU A 91 1.10 11.59 0.49
N LYS A 92 1.25 12.89 0.24
CA LYS A 92 0.93 13.51 -1.06
C LYS A 92 1.78 12.97 -2.21
N VAL A 93 3.07 12.70 -1.97
CA VAL A 93 3.98 12.14 -2.98
C VAL A 93 3.53 10.73 -3.39
N PHE A 94 3.08 9.93 -2.42
CA PHE A 94 2.54 8.59 -2.68
C PHE A 94 1.09 8.59 -3.19
N LYS A 95 0.44 9.76 -3.32
CA LYS A 95 -0.99 9.91 -3.64
C LYS A 95 -1.90 9.12 -2.68
N ILE A 96 -1.59 9.18 -1.40
CA ILE A 96 -2.41 8.62 -0.34
C ILE A 96 -3.26 9.75 0.23
N ASP A 97 -4.57 9.66 0.03
CA ASP A 97 -5.53 10.63 0.57
C ASP A 97 -5.73 10.40 2.07
N THR A 98 -5.96 11.48 2.82
CA THR A 98 -6.23 11.43 4.27
C THR A 98 -7.71 11.67 4.53
N GLY A 99 -8.26 11.15 5.63
CA GLY A 99 -9.67 11.31 6.00
C GLY A 99 -10.63 10.36 5.29
N ILE A 100 -10.12 9.39 4.51
CA ILE A 100 -10.92 8.35 3.83
C ILE A 100 -10.64 6.94 4.37
N GLU A 101 -10.00 6.83 5.53
CA GLU A 101 -9.53 5.58 6.12
C GLU A 101 -10.68 4.59 6.36
N SER A 102 -11.87 5.10 6.70
CA SER A 102 -13.09 4.28 6.85
C SER A 102 -13.47 3.54 5.57
N THR A 103 -13.22 4.14 4.41
CA THR A 103 -13.49 3.52 3.11
C THR A 103 -12.55 2.34 2.87
N TRP A 104 -11.27 2.47 3.20
CA TRP A 104 -10.29 1.38 3.08
C TRP A 104 -10.65 0.21 3.99
N VAL A 105 -11.04 0.48 5.24
CA VAL A 105 -11.53 -0.55 6.17
C VAL A 105 -12.77 -1.25 5.60
N GLY A 106 -13.70 -0.50 5.03
CA GLY A 106 -14.88 -1.06 4.35
C GLY A 106 -14.51 -2.00 3.21
N ILE A 107 -13.60 -1.58 2.32
CA ILE A 107 -13.12 -2.39 1.19
C ILE A 107 -12.47 -3.69 1.69
N ILE A 108 -11.64 -3.63 2.74
CA ILE A 108 -10.99 -4.82 3.31
C ILE A 108 -12.04 -5.81 3.85
N ILE A 109 -13.06 -5.31 4.56
CA ILE A 109 -14.16 -6.14 5.07
C ILE A 109 -14.93 -6.78 3.92
N ASP A 110 -15.21 -6.02 2.85
CA ASP A 110 -15.91 -6.52 1.67
C ASP A 110 -15.11 -7.62 0.95
N ILE A 111 -13.79 -7.44 0.82
CA ILE A 111 -12.88 -8.45 0.26
C ILE A 111 -12.90 -9.73 1.12
N ILE A 112 -12.81 -9.60 2.45
CA ILE A 112 -12.88 -10.74 3.37
C ILE A 112 -14.21 -11.48 3.22
N ALA A 113 -15.33 -10.75 3.22
CA ALA A 113 -16.66 -11.33 3.04
C ALA A 113 -16.78 -12.05 1.69
N GLY A 114 -16.29 -11.44 0.61
CA GLY A 114 -16.24 -12.02 -0.72
C GLY A 114 -15.45 -13.33 -0.77
N TYR A 115 -14.21 -13.35 -0.27
CA TYR A 115 -13.41 -14.57 -0.22
C TYR A 115 -14.02 -15.66 0.67
N ARG A 116 -14.64 -15.29 1.80
CA ARG A 116 -15.33 -16.25 2.67
C ARG A 116 -16.53 -16.88 1.98
N LEU A 117 -17.31 -16.08 1.25
CA LEU A 117 -18.44 -16.57 0.48
C LEU A 117 -17.99 -17.49 -0.66
N LEU A 118 -16.97 -17.09 -1.42
CA LEU A 118 -16.40 -17.92 -2.50
C LEU A 118 -15.86 -19.24 -1.96
N GLY A 119 -15.14 -19.22 -0.84
CA GLY A 119 -14.66 -20.43 -0.17
C GLY A 119 -15.81 -21.33 0.30
N TYR A 120 -16.86 -20.75 0.89
CA TYR A 120 -18.06 -21.50 1.27
C TYR A 120 -18.76 -22.14 0.06
N LEU A 121 -18.93 -21.39 -1.03
CA LEU A 121 -19.55 -21.89 -2.26
C LEU A 121 -18.70 -23.01 -2.88
N ALA A 122 -17.38 -22.85 -2.95
CA ALA A 122 -16.48 -23.88 -3.44
C ALA A 122 -16.61 -25.17 -2.62
N LEU A 123 -16.58 -25.06 -1.29
CA LEU A 123 -16.80 -26.21 -0.40
C LEU A 123 -18.19 -26.83 -0.59
N TYR A 124 -19.22 -26.01 -0.78
CA TYR A 124 -20.58 -26.50 -1.02
C TYR A 124 -20.70 -27.28 -2.34
N PHE A 125 -20.09 -26.79 -3.43
CA PHE A 125 -20.09 -27.48 -4.72
C PHE A 125 -19.19 -28.71 -4.76
N LEU A 126 -18.10 -28.70 -3.98
CA LEU A 126 -17.20 -29.86 -3.80
C LEU A 126 -17.76 -30.91 -2.84
N ARG A 127 -18.78 -30.58 -2.02
CA ARG A 127 -19.49 -31.52 -1.13
C ARG A 127 -20.59 -32.29 -1.89
N LYS A 128 -20.27 -32.71 -3.11
CA LYS A 128 -20.98 -33.70 -3.93
C LYS A 128 -20.05 -34.87 -4.21
#